data_AF-A0A951JA11-F1
#
_entry.id   AF-A0A951JA11-F1
#
_cell.length_a   1.000
_cell.length_b   1.000
_cell.length_c   1.000
_cell.angle_alpha   90.00
_cell.angle_beta   90.00
_cell.angle_gamma   90.00
#
_symmetry.space_group_name_H-M   'P 1'
#
loop_
_entity.id
_entity.type
_entity.pdbx_description
1 polymer ?
#
loop_
_entity_poly.entity_id
_entity_poly.type
_entity_poly.pdbx_seq_one_letter_code
_entity_poly.pdbx_strand_id
1 'polypeptide(L)'
;MTVDFVKPTVIFSIVGFFIPGFTAIAILAVQMFLNGLGVECTIAFELIWILSSIGALLLPFLFYRYLKWLPLEKLKTLPILLTIFNALEYVLIQSSLIPVFTNAQSLCYGNGGQNGLELVFTAWIGLPILILLSFLYNQILKNRIF
;
A
#
# COMPACT_ATOMS: atom_id res chain seq x y z
N MET A 1 -11.03 26.40 -1.55
CA MET A 1 -11.02 25.00 -2.05
C MET A 1 -11.01 24.08 -0.84
N THR A 2 -12.11 23.36 -0.60
CA THR A 2 -12.13 22.27 0.37
C THR A 2 -11.43 21.07 -0.26
N VAL A 3 -10.19 20.81 0.12
CA VAL A 3 -9.47 19.61 -0.33
C VAL A 3 -10.09 18.41 0.38
N ASP A 4 -10.67 17.49 -0.39
CA ASP A 4 -11.27 16.25 0.11
C ASP A 4 -10.38 15.08 -0.29
N PHE A 5 -9.92 14.30 0.69
CA PHE A 5 -9.11 13.11 0.48
C PHE A 5 -9.94 11.83 0.30
N VAL A 6 -11.20 11.85 0.72
CA VAL A 6 -12.05 10.65 0.68
C VAL A 6 -12.41 10.35 -0.77
N LYS A 7 -12.96 11.33 -1.50
CA LYS A 7 -13.33 11.14 -2.91
C LYS A 7 -12.21 10.57 -3.79
N PRO A 8 -10.99 11.14 -3.85
CA PRO A 8 -9.91 10.58 -4.67
C PRO A 8 -9.46 9.20 -4.18
N THR A 9 -9.47 8.94 -2.87
CA THR A 9 -9.12 7.61 -2.34
C THR A 9 -10.17 6.56 -2.68
N VAL A 10 -11.45 6.90 -2.64
CA VAL A 10 -12.53 5.99 -3.08
C VAL A 10 -12.41 5.68 -4.57
N ILE A 11 -12.13 6.68 -5.41
CA ILE A 11 -11.88 6.45 -6.85
C ILE A 11 -10.69 5.50 -7.04
N PHE A 12 -9.58 5.75 -6.33
CA PHE A 12 -8.42 4.86 -6.33
C PHE A 12 -8.81 3.43 -5.91
N SER A 13 -9.58 3.28 -4.82
CA SER A 13 -9.99 1.97 -4.31
C SER A 13 -10.93 1.23 -5.25
N ILE A 14 -11.81 1.94 -5.97
CA ILE A 14 -12.66 1.32 -7.00
C ILE A 14 -11.77 0.74 -8.12
N VAL A 15 -10.79 1.51 -8.60
CA VAL A 15 -9.84 1.02 -9.62
C VAL A 15 -9.04 -0.18 -9.08
N GLY A 16 -8.53 -0.08 -7.85
CA GLY A 16 -7.79 -1.16 -7.19
C GLY A 16 -8.60 -2.42 -6.92
N PHE A 17 -9.92 -2.29 -6.75
CA PHE A 17 -10.83 -3.42 -6.57
C PHE A 17 -10.97 -4.27 -7.85
N PHE A 18 -11.08 -3.60 -9.02
CA PHE A 18 -11.17 -4.25 -10.32
C PHE A 18 -9.81 -4.69 -10.87
N ILE A 19 -8.72 -4.06 -10.43
CA ILE A 19 -7.34 -4.37 -10.87
C ILE A 19 -6.45 -4.70 -9.65
N PRO A 20 -6.79 -5.73 -8.84
CA PRO A 20 -6.02 -6.07 -7.64
C PRO A 20 -4.67 -6.72 -7.96
N GLY A 21 -4.48 -7.19 -9.20
CA GLY A 21 -3.23 -7.84 -9.63
C GLY A 21 -2.06 -6.87 -9.86
N PHE A 22 -2.30 -5.56 -9.99
CA PHE A 22 -1.23 -4.60 -10.29
C PHE A 22 -0.17 -4.53 -9.18
N THR A 23 -0.62 -4.55 -7.94
CA THR A 23 0.24 -4.55 -6.75
C THR A 23 0.94 -5.90 -6.54
N ALA A 24 0.30 -7.01 -6.91
CA ALA A 24 0.95 -8.32 -6.92
C ALA A 24 2.14 -8.34 -7.89
N ILE A 25 1.99 -7.72 -9.07
CA ILE A 25 3.10 -7.56 -10.03
C ILE A 25 4.25 -6.75 -9.42
N ALA A 26 3.95 -5.67 -8.70
CA ALA A 26 4.99 -4.86 -8.04
C ALA A 26 5.75 -5.68 -6.98
N ILE A 27 5.05 -6.47 -6.17
CA ILE A 27 5.65 -7.34 -5.15
C ILE A 27 6.55 -8.40 -5.80
N LEU A 28 6.06 -9.07 -6.85
CA LEU A 28 6.83 -10.07 -7.60
C LEU A 28 8.05 -9.45 -8.29
N ALA A 29 7.92 -8.24 -8.83
CA ALA A 29 9.05 -7.54 -9.45
C ALA A 29 10.18 -7.26 -8.44
N VAL A 30 9.84 -6.85 -7.22
CA VAL A 30 10.83 -6.68 -6.14
C VAL A 30 11.46 -8.01 -5.75
N GLN A 31 10.67 -9.07 -5.64
CA GLN A 31 11.18 -10.41 -5.33
C GLN A 31 12.16 -10.90 -6.41
N MET A 32 11.79 -10.78 -7.69
CA MET A 32 12.63 -11.17 -8.81
C MET A 32 13.92 -10.35 -8.85
N PHE A 33 13.84 -9.05 -8.53
CA PHE A 33 15.02 -8.19 -8.43
C PHE A 33 15.97 -8.66 -7.33
N LEU A 34 15.48 -8.98 -6.13
CA LEU A 34 16.28 -9.52 -5.04
C LEU A 34 16.90 -10.87 -5.41
N ASN A 35 16.15 -11.74 -6.08
CA ASN A 35 16.66 -13.01 -6.58
C ASN A 35 17.78 -12.82 -7.62
N GLY A 36 17.63 -11.82 -8.50
CA GLY A 36 18.69 -11.41 -9.43
C GLY A 36 19.97 -10.90 -8.75
N LEU A 37 19.88 -10.44 -7.50
CA LEU A 37 21.03 -10.08 -6.66
C LEU A 37 21.60 -11.28 -5.87
N GLY A 38 21.08 -12.49 -6.08
CA GLY A 38 21.52 -13.72 -5.42
C GLY A 38 20.84 -14.01 -4.08
N VAL A 39 19.77 -13.29 -3.72
CA VAL A 39 18.98 -13.58 -2.52
C VAL A 39 18.03 -14.75 -2.81
N GLU A 40 18.03 -15.78 -1.97
CA GLU A 40 17.09 -16.90 -2.14
C GLU A 40 15.63 -16.41 -2.13
N CYS A 41 14.78 -17.01 -2.96
CA CYS A 41 13.38 -16.60 -3.12
C CYS A 41 12.60 -16.47 -1.81
N THR A 42 12.77 -17.44 -0.91
CA THR A 42 12.10 -17.48 0.40
C THR A 42 12.54 -16.32 1.28
N ILE A 43 13.85 -16.11 1.39
CA ILE A 43 14.47 -14.99 2.11
C ILE A 43 14.02 -13.65 1.50
N ALA A 44 13.93 -13.55 0.18
CA ALA A 44 13.47 -12.34 -0.49
C ALA A 44 12.03 -11.98 -0.11
N PHE A 45 11.11 -12.96 -0.07
CA PHE A 45 9.74 -12.73 0.41
C PHE A 45 9.71 -12.34 1.89
N GLU A 46 10.49 -13.01 2.74
CA GLU A 46 10.57 -12.64 4.17
C GLU A 46 11.04 -11.21 4.39
N LEU A 47 12.07 -10.78 3.64
CA LEU A 47 12.55 -9.39 3.67
C LEU A 47 11.46 -8.42 3.19
N ILE A 48 10.79 -8.73 2.09
CA ILE A 48 9.68 -7.92 1.56
C ILE A 48 8.59 -7.77 2.64
N TRP A 49 8.23 -8.84 3.34
CA TRP A 49 7.21 -8.80 4.39
C TRP A 49 7.64 -7.96 5.59
N ILE A 50 8.85 -8.14 6.09
CA ILE A 50 9.36 -7.36 7.23
C ILE A 50 9.39 -5.88 6.89
N LEU A 51 9.97 -5.54 5.73
CA LEU A 51 10.07 -4.14 5.28
C LEU A 51 8.70 -3.53 5.01
N SER A 52 7.79 -4.28 4.38
CA SER A 52 6.44 -3.79 4.11
C SER A 52 5.59 -3.63 5.36
N SER A 53 5.75 -4.49 6.37
CA SER A 53 5.07 -4.36 7.66
C SER A 53 5.51 -3.10 8.40
N ILE A 54 6.83 -2.83 8.42
CA ILE A 54 7.37 -1.59 8.98
C ILE A 54 6.87 -0.39 8.16
N GLY A 55 6.90 -0.50 6.83
CA GLY A 55 6.45 0.56 5.92
C GLY A 55 4.97 0.92 6.09
N ALA A 56 4.08 -0.08 6.15
CA ALA A 56 2.63 0.12 6.30
C ALA A 56 2.26 0.79 7.63
N LEU A 57 3.14 0.75 8.64
CA LEU A 57 2.95 1.49 9.89
C LEU A 57 3.60 2.88 9.85
N LEU A 58 4.81 2.98 9.29
CA LEU A 58 5.56 4.23 9.25
C LEU A 58 5.01 5.23 8.23
N LEU A 59 4.62 4.76 7.05
CA LEU A 59 4.21 5.64 5.96
C LEU A 59 2.94 6.44 6.30
N PRO A 60 1.89 5.87 6.93
CA PRO A 60 0.74 6.64 7.37
C PRO A 60 1.10 7.71 8.40
N PHE A 61 2.04 7.41 9.29
CA PHE A 61 2.54 8.35 10.30
C PHE A 61 3.36 9.48 9.67
N LEU A 62 4.22 9.17 8.69
CA LEU A 62 4.98 10.16 7.95
C LEU A 62 4.07 11.08 7.14
N PHE A 63 3.03 10.52 6.50
CA PHE A 63 2.06 11.32 5.75
C PHE A 63 1.22 12.21 6.68
N TYR A 64 0.81 11.71 7.85
CA TYR A 64 0.18 12.51 8.89
C TYR A 64 1.06 13.70 9.30
N ARG A 65 2.33 13.43 9.63
CA ARG A 65 3.29 14.47 10.00
C ARG A 65 3.42 15.47 8.86
N TYR A 66 3.60 15.01 7.63
CA TYR A 66 3.68 15.88 6.46
C TYR A 66 2.48 16.82 6.34
N LEU A 67 1.25 16.32 6.46
CA LEU A 67 0.03 17.13 6.42
C LEU A 67 -0.01 18.22 7.50
N LYS A 68 0.46 17.90 8.72
CA LYS A 68 0.50 18.87 9.83
C LYS A 68 1.44 20.05 9.56
N TRP A 69 2.56 19.80 8.89
CA TRP A 69 3.60 20.80 8.62
C TRP A 69 3.54 21.43 7.22
N LEU A 70 2.61 20.98 6.36
CA LEU A 70 2.51 21.41 4.97
C LEU A 70 2.15 22.90 4.83
N PRO A 71 2.97 23.78 4.23
CA PRO A 71 2.57 25.16 3.98
C PRO A 71 1.34 25.24 3.05
N LEU A 72 0.44 26.21 3.28
CA LEU A 72 -0.83 26.36 2.53
C LEU A 72 -0.61 26.51 1.01
N GLU A 73 0.51 27.11 0.60
CA GLU A 73 0.90 27.29 -0.80
C GLU A 73 1.09 25.97 -1.54
N LYS A 74 1.50 24.90 -0.83
CA LYS A 74 1.71 23.55 -1.37
C LYS A 74 0.45 22.69 -1.36
N LEU A 75 -0.71 23.23 -0.98
CA LEU A 75 -1.98 22.50 -1.06
C LEU A 75 -2.32 22.04 -2.49
N LYS A 76 -1.83 22.75 -3.53
CA LYS A 76 -2.07 22.40 -4.93
C LYS A 76 -1.46 21.05 -5.35
N THR A 77 -0.34 20.63 -4.73
CA THR A 77 0.34 19.36 -5.04
C THR A 77 -0.23 18.16 -4.26
N LEU A 78 -1.15 18.43 -3.33
CA LEU A 78 -1.66 17.44 -2.39
C LEU A 78 -2.42 16.27 -3.02
N PRO A 79 -3.21 16.44 -4.11
CA PRO A 79 -3.87 15.32 -4.77
C PRO A 79 -2.88 14.30 -5.38
N ILE A 80 -1.77 14.78 -5.95
CA ILE A 80 -0.73 13.92 -6.53
C ILE A 80 -0.04 13.14 -5.41
N LEU A 81 0.34 13.84 -4.33
CA LEU A 81 0.95 13.21 -3.15
C LEU A 81 0.05 12.17 -2.51
N LEU A 82 -1.26 12.43 -2.42
CA LEU A 82 -2.23 11.46 -1.91
C LEU A 82 -2.32 10.22 -2.81
N THR A 83 -2.27 10.39 -4.14
CA THR A 83 -2.29 9.25 -5.07
C THR A 83 -1.05 8.39 -4.92
N ILE A 84 0.13 9.01 -4.80
CA ILE A 84 1.40 8.31 -4.55
C ILE A 84 1.35 7.60 -3.20
N PHE A 85 0.86 8.28 -2.15
CA PHE A 85 0.67 7.69 -0.84
C PHE A 85 -0.25 6.47 -0.91
N ASN A 86 -1.43 6.59 -1.50
CA ASN A 86 -2.37 5.48 -1.64
C ASN A 86 -1.75 4.31 -2.39
N ALA A 87 -1.01 4.55 -3.48
CA ALA A 87 -0.37 3.48 -4.24
C ALA A 87 0.73 2.75 -3.46
N LEU A 88 1.62 3.49 -2.77
CA LEU A 88 2.69 2.91 -1.96
C LEU A 88 2.12 2.17 -0.76
N GLU A 89 1.23 2.81 -0.02
CA GLU A 89 0.60 2.25 1.16
C GLU A 89 -0.21 1.00 0.81
N TYR A 90 -0.86 0.99 -0.36
CA TYR A 90 -1.58 -0.18 -0.85
C TYR A 90 -0.69 -1.40 -1.00
N VAL A 91 0.48 -1.24 -1.65
CA VAL A 91 1.47 -2.30 -1.83
C VAL A 91 2.02 -2.76 -0.49
N LEU A 92 2.31 -1.84 0.43
CA LEU A 92 2.86 -2.15 1.75
C LEU A 92 1.87 -2.94 2.60
N ILE A 93 0.61 -2.50 2.67
CA ILE A 93 -0.44 -3.23 3.40
C ILE A 93 -0.63 -4.62 2.79
N GLN A 94 -0.81 -4.71 1.47
CA GLN A 94 -1.00 -6.00 0.81
C GLN A 94 0.15 -6.96 1.10
N SER A 95 1.38 -6.48 0.96
CA SER A 95 2.59 -7.26 1.20
C SER A 95 2.71 -7.70 2.67
N SER A 96 2.40 -6.83 3.62
CA SER A 96 2.44 -7.16 5.05
C SER A 96 1.40 -8.19 5.48
N LEU A 97 0.29 -8.31 4.73
CA LEU A 97 -0.76 -9.29 5.00
C LEU A 97 -0.53 -10.66 4.36
N ILE A 98 0.44 -10.80 3.44
CA ILE A 98 0.75 -12.07 2.77
C ILE A 98 0.95 -13.24 3.76
N PRO A 99 1.74 -13.10 4.84
CA PRO A 99 2.01 -14.20 5.79
C PRO A 99 0.76 -14.75 6.49
N VAL A 100 -0.35 -13.99 6.49
CA VAL A 100 -1.63 -14.42 7.08
C VAL A 100 -2.33 -15.46 6.19
N PHE A 101 -2.11 -15.40 4.87
CA PHE A 101 -2.81 -16.23 3.89
C PHE A 101 -1.92 -17.31 3.27
N THR A 102 -0.60 -17.10 3.23
CA THR A 102 0.35 -18.05 2.64
C THR A 102 1.74 -17.89 3.25
N ASN A 103 2.66 -18.80 2.92
CA ASN A 103 4.06 -18.74 3.37
C ASN A 103 5.04 -18.65 2.18
N ALA A 104 6.31 -18.34 2.48
CA ALA A 104 7.30 -18.01 1.45
C ALA A 104 7.66 -19.25 0.64
N GLN A 105 7.66 -20.42 1.28
CA GLN A 105 7.95 -21.69 0.65
C GLN A 105 6.86 -22.08 -0.37
N SER A 106 5.60 -21.85 -0.03
CA SER A 106 4.45 -22.04 -0.93
C SER A 106 4.48 -21.07 -2.11
N LEU A 107 4.86 -19.80 -1.88
CA LEU A 107 5.00 -18.80 -2.94
C LEU A 107 6.16 -19.10 -3.89
N CYS A 108 7.26 -19.68 -3.41
CA CYS A 108 8.46 -19.95 -4.21
C CYS A 108 8.46 -21.32 -4.89
N TYR A 109 7.93 -22.35 -4.23
CA TYR A 109 8.16 -23.75 -4.61
C TYR A 109 6.88 -24.61 -4.62
N GLY A 110 5.71 -24.01 -4.39
CA GLY A 110 4.43 -24.73 -4.49
C GLY A 110 4.21 -25.31 -5.89
N ASN A 111 4.00 -26.63 -5.98
CA ASN A 111 3.61 -27.30 -7.22
C ASN A 111 2.14 -26.96 -7.53
N GLY A 112 1.96 -26.00 -8.43
CA GLY A 112 0.66 -25.49 -8.82
C GLY A 112 0.33 -24.23 -8.03
N GLY A 113 0.15 -23.13 -8.74
CA GLY A 113 -0.49 -21.95 -8.19
C GLY A 113 -1.80 -22.35 -7.50
N GLN A 114 -1.83 -22.32 -6.18
CA GLN A 114 -2.86 -21.59 -5.46
C GLN A 114 -2.36 -20.12 -5.47
N ASN A 115 -2.17 -19.52 -6.66
CA ASN A 115 -3.09 -18.92 -7.64
C ASN A 115 -3.10 -17.39 -7.58
N GLY A 116 -2.20 -16.75 -6.81
CA GLY A 116 -2.19 -15.28 -6.70
C GLY A 116 -3.50 -14.70 -6.17
N LEU A 117 -4.41 -15.57 -5.72
CA LEU A 117 -5.76 -15.26 -5.31
C LEU A 117 -5.74 -14.84 -3.84
N GLU A 118 -4.80 -15.41 -3.08
CA GLU A 118 -4.33 -14.93 -1.78
C GLU A 118 -3.80 -13.51 -1.89
N LEU A 119 -3.00 -13.20 -2.93
CA LEU A 119 -2.50 -11.86 -3.20
C LEU A 119 -3.63 -10.90 -3.56
N VAL A 120 -4.68 -11.37 -4.24
CA VAL A 120 -5.88 -10.57 -4.53
C VAL A 120 -6.68 -10.30 -3.26
N PHE A 121 -6.85 -11.28 -2.37
CA PHE A 121 -7.54 -11.10 -1.10
C PHE A 121 -6.83 -10.10 -0.19
N THR A 122 -5.49 -10.20 -0.06
CA THR A 122 -4.73 -9.22 0.71
C THR A 122 -4.82 -7.82 0.11
N ALA A 123 -4.89 -7.71 -1.21
CA ALA A 123 -5.16 -6.45 -1.90
C ALA A 123 -6.55 -5.90 -1.51
N TRP A 124 -7.61 -6.69 -1.64
CA TRP A 124 -8.95 -6.21 -1.28
C TRP A 124 -9.09 -5.77 0.18
N ILE A 125 -8.34 -6.37 1.11
CA ILE A 125 -8.30 -5.93 2.52
C ILE A 125 -7.55 -4.60 2.69
N GLY A 126 -6.55 -4.31 1.85
CA GLY A 126 -5.84 -3.03 1.86
C GLY A 126 -6.74 -1.83 1.50
N LEU A 127 -7.71 -2.02 0.60
CA LEU A 127 -8.59 -0.95 0.11
C LEU A 127 -9.44 -0.27 1.20
N PRO A 128 -10.17 -0.98 2.09
CA PRO A 128 -10.90 -0.33 3.17
C PRO A 128 -9.98 0.37 4.17
N ILE A 129 -8.76 -0.14 4.39
CA ILE A 129 -7.77 0.50 5.26
C ILE A 129 -7.36 1.87 4.68
N LEU A 130 -7.10 1.95 3.37
CA LEU A 130 -6.82 3.23 2.70
C LEU A 130 -7.98 4.23 2.83
N ILE A 131 -9.22 3.75 2.66
CA ILE A 131 -10.40 4.59 2.83
C ILE A 131 -10.46 5.14 4.26
N LEU A 132 -10.25 4.31 5.28
CA LEU A 132 -10.21 4.74 6.69
C LEU A 132 -9.11 5.79 6.94
N LEU A 133 -7.90 5.57 6.41
CA LEU A 133 -6.81 6.54 6.50
C LEU A 133 -7.19 7.88 5.83
N SER A 134 -7.88 7.84 4.69
CA SER A 134 -8.33 9.06 4.00
C SER A 134 -9.30 9.90 4.84
N PHE A 135 -10.18 9.26 5.61
CA PHE A 135 -11.06 9.95 6.55
C PHE A 135 -10.27 10.64 7.66
N LEU A 136 -9.29 9.94 8.25
CA LEU A 136 -8.42 10.51 9.28
C LEU A 136 -7.68 11.74 8.75
N TYR A 137 -7.05 11.64 7.57
CA TYR A 137 -6.34 12.76 6.97
C TYR A 137 -7.25 13.94 6.64
N ASN A 138 -8.48 13.67 6.21
CA ASN A 138 -9.46 14.72 5.91
C ASN A 138 -9.85 15.49 7.19
N GLN A 139 -10.03 14.79 8.31
CA GLN A 139 -10.26 15.42 9.62
C GLN A 139 -9.06 16.27 10.06
N ILE A 140 -7.84 15.75 9.91
CA ILE A 140 -6.62 16.46 10.28
C ILE A 140 -6.45 17.75 9.47
N LEU A 141 -6.74 17.70 8.16
CA LEU A 141 -6.66 18.87 7.31
C LEU A 141 -7.74 19.91 7.66
N LYS A 142 -8.98 19.46 7.92
CA LYS A 142 -10.07 20.33 8.35
C LYS A 142 -9.74 21.08 9.64
N ASN A 143 -9.24 20.38 10.66
CA ASN A 143 -8.85 20.96 11.95
C ASN A 143 -7.67 21.94 11.87
N ARG A 144 -6.98 22.02 10.73
CA ARG A 144 -5.87 22.94 10.50
C ARG A 144 -6.29 24.19 9.71
N ILE A 145 -7.28 24.05 8.83
CA ILE A 145 -7.74 25.13 7.94
C ILE A 145 -8.84 25.95 8.63
N PHE A 146 -9.66 25.31 9.46
CA PHE A 146 -10.71 25.93 10.27
C PHE A 146 -10.29 25.98 11.74
#